data_AF-A0A962EGF4-F1
#
_entry.id   AF-A0A962EGF4-F1
#
_cell.length_a   1.000
_cell.length_b   1.000
_cell.length_c   1.000
_cell.angle_alpha   90.00
_cell.angle_beta   90.00
_cell.angle_gamma   90.00
#
_symmetry.space_group_name_H-M   'P 1'
#
loop_
_entity.id
_entity.type
_entity.pdbx_description
1 polymer ?
#
loop_
_entity_poly.entity_id
_entity_poly.type
_entity_poly.pdbx_seq_one_letter_code
_entity_poly.pdbx_strand_id
1 'polypeptide(L)'
;SHIEQLAKLPLHVMRLPAAALQAMEPEVIGPMLEVWYRGRRELIAEDVRDLTAIARFWSMGCDYLQGDSLAAASPRLDFDFSEINLS
;
A
#
# COMPACT_ATOMS: atom_id res chain seq x y z
N SER A 1 -13.99 7.66 11.53
CA SER A 1 -13.02 8.18 10.54
C SER A 1 -13.56 7.99 9.12
N HIS A 2 -12.99 8.62 8.07
CA HIS A 2 -13.41 8.37 6.68
C HIS A 2 -13.21 6.89 6.25
N ILE A 3 -12.19 6.21 6.81
CA ILE A 3 -11.92 4.79 6.54
C ILE A 3 -13.07 3.91 7.01
N GLU A 4 -13.67 4.19 8.17
CA GLU A 4 -14.85 3.45 8.66
C GLU A 4 -16.06 3.60 7.75
N GLN A 5 -16.20 4.73 7.06
CA GLN A 5 -17.28 4.94 6.09
C GLN A 5 -16.99 4.16 4.81
N LEU A 6 -15.75 4.17 4.32
CA LEU A 6 -15.30 3.36 3.18
C LEU A 6 -15.45 1.86 3.46
N ALA A 7 -15.24 1.43 4.71
CA ALA A 7 -15.44 0.04 5.13
C ALA A 7 -16.89 -0.45 4.96
N LYS A 8 -17.88 0.45 4.91
CA LYS A 8 -19.30 0.09 4.68
C LYS A 8 -19.63 -0.16 3.21
N LEU A 9 -18.75 0.26 2.31
CA LEU A 9 -18.92 0.07 0.87
C LEU A 9 -18.34 -1.30 0.46
N PRO A 10 -18.82 -1.90 -0.66
CA PRO A 10 -18.31 -3.15 -1.21
C PRO A 10 -16.97 -2.94 -1.93
N LEU A 11 -16.03 -2.31 -1.24
CA LEU A 11 -14.68 -2.03 -1.74
C LEU A 11 -13.74 -3.12 -1.23
N HIS A 12 -12.93 -3.65 -2.14
CA HIS A 12 -11.94 -4.70 -1.82
C HIS A 12 -10.52 -4.15 -1.73
N VAL A 13 -10.24 -3.04 -2.40
CA VAL A 13 -8.91 -2.45 -2.51
C VAL A 13 -8.99 -0.97 -2.17
N MET A 14 -8.08 -0.51 -1.32
CA MET A 14 -7.84 0.91 -1.08
C MET A 14 -6.48 1.27 -1.66
N ARG A 15 -6.40 2.42 -2.34
CA ARG A 15 -5.14 2.98 -2.80
C ARG A 15 -4.89 4.27 -2.06
N LEU A 16 -3.71 4.38 -1.45
CA LEU A 16 -3.28 5.55 -0.71
C LEU A 16 -1.93 6.05 -1.24
N PRO A 17 -1.76 7.37 -1.42
CA PRO A 17 -0.46 7.93 -1.75
C PRO A 17 0.58 7.59 -0.69
N ALA A 18 1.78 7.16 -1.12
CA ALA A 18 2.92 6.90 -0.25
C ALA A 18 3.20 8.09 0.68
N ALA A 19 3.10 9.32 0.15
CA ALA A 19 3.25 10.54 0.93
C ALA A 19 2.23 10.66 2.08
N ALA A 20 0.98 10.21 1.87
CA ALA A 20 -0.04 10.24 2.91
C ALA A 20 0.26 9.21 4.02
N LEU A 21 0.72 8.01 3.64
CA LEU A 21 1.15 6.98 4.58
C LEU A 21 2.40 7.40 5.38
N GLN A 22 3.32 8.13 4.73
CA GLN A 22 4.55 8.60 5.35
C GLN A 22 4.33 9.76 6.34
N ALA A 23 3.36 10.63 6.05
CA ALA A 23 3.04 11.81 6.85
C ALA A 23 2.36 11.47 8.20
N MET A 24 1.96 10.21 8.41
CA MET A 24 1.33 9.75 9.65
C MET A 24 2.28 8.87 10.44
N GLU A 25 2.28 9.02 11.76
CA GLU A 25 3.03 8.14 12.65
C GLU A 25 2.44 6.71 12.64
N PRO A 26 3.28 5.66 12.69
CA PRO A 26 2.83 4.26 12.71
C PRO A 26 1.75 3.96 13.76
N GLU A 27 1.87 4.56 14.94
CA GLU A 27 0.96 4.39 16.08
C GLU A 27 -0.44 4.98 15.81
N VAL A 28 -0.54 5.92 14.86
CA VAL A 28 -1.80 6.55 14.45
C VAL A 28 -2.42 5.79 13.28
N ILE A 29 -1.60 5.46 12.27
CA ILE A 29 -2.11 4.86 11.04
C ILE A 29 -2.47 3.38 11.19
N GLY A 30 -1.75 2.63 12.02
CA GLY A 30 -2.02 1.21 12.27
C GLY A 30 -3.45 0.96 12.76
N PRO A 31 -3.90 1.61 13.85
CA PRO A 31 -5.28 1.49 14.34
C PRO A 31 -6.33 1.95 13.31
N MET A 32 -6.01 2.98 12.50
CA MET A 32 -6.91 3.46 11.46
C MET A 32 -7.12 2.44 10.33
N LEU A 33 -6.07 1.71 9.95
CA LEU A 33 -6.11 0.67 8.92
C LEU A 33 -6.62 -0.67 9.45
N GLU A 34 -6.67 -0.87 10.77
CA GLU A 34 -7.09 -2.14 11.37
C GLU A 34 -8.50 -2.58 10.92
N VAL A 35 -9.45 -1.66 10.82
CA VAL A 35 -10.80 -1.94 10.32
C VAL A 35 -10.79 -2.41 8.86
N TRP A 36 -9.87 -1.87 8.05
CA TRP A 36 -9.69 -2.28 6.66
C TRP A 36 -9.14 -3.71 6.57
N TYR A 37 -8.06 -3.98 7.31
CA TYR A 37 -7.41 -5.29 7.34
C TYR A 37 -8.32 -6.39 7.92
N ARG A 38 -9.11 -6.09 8.97
CA ARG A 38 -10.10 -7.04 9.50
C ARG A 38 -11.14 -7.45 8.46
N GLY A 39 -11.41 -6.59 7.48
CA GLY A 39 -12.26 -6.89 6.34
C GLY A 39 -11.65 -7.82 5.30
N ARG A 40 -10.40 -8.29 5.48
CA ARG A 40 -9.59 -9.00 4.47
C ARG A 40 -9.54 -8.24 3.15
N ARG A 41 -9.28 -6.93 3.25
CA ARG A 41 -9.20 -6.00 2.13
C ARG A 41 -7.77 -5.58 1.90
N GLU A 42 -7.46 -5.31 0.66
CA GLU A 42 -6.12 -5.05 0.19
C GLU A 42 -5.81 -3.54 0.22
N LEU A 43 -4.54 -3.21 0.47
CA LEU A 43 -4.02 -1.85 0.46
C LEU A 43 -2.89 -1.73 -0.57
N ILE A 44 -3.00 -0.71 -1.42
CA ILE A 44 -1.95 -0.30 -2.36
C ILE A 44 -1.34 1.01 -1.87
N ALA A 45 -0.02 1.03 -1.64
CA ALA A 45 0.74 2.27 -1.53
C ALA A 45 1.19 2.72 -2.92
N GLU A 46 0.70 3.86 -3.41
CA GLU A 46 1.06 4.40 -4.74
C GLU A 46 2.12 5.51 -4.67
N ASP A 47 2.79 5.77 -5.79
CA ASP A 47 3.87 6.76 -5.90
C ASP A 47 5.03 6.49 -4.92
N VAL A 48 5.43 5.22 -4.79
CA VAL A 48 6.62 4.83 -4.02
C VAL A 48 7.89 5.23 -4.78
N ARG A 49 8.78 5.98 -4.12
CA ARG A 49 9.96 6.62 -4.77
C ARG A 49 11.31 6.16 -4.25
N ASP A 50 11.35 5.43 -3.13
CA ASP A 50 12.60 5.00 -2.51
C ASP A 50 12.46 3.68 -1.74
N LEU A 51 13.61 3.03 -1.49
CA LEU A 51 13.69 1.75 -0.78
C LEU A 51 13.26 1.85 0.69
N THR A 52 13.45 3.02 1.33
CA THR A 52 13.06 3.22 2.72
C THR A 52 11.54 3.18 2.87
N ALA A 53 10.82 3.78 1.92
CA ALA A 53 9.37 3.73 1.82
C ALA A 53 8.88 2.29 1.60
N ILE A 54 9.53 1.52 0.72
CA ILE A 54 9.21 0.10 0.48
C ILE A 54 9.25 -0.70 1.79
N ALA A 55 10.37 -0.63 2.51
CA ALA A 55 10.54 -1.36 3.77
C ALA A 55 9.49 -0.95 4.81
N ARG A 56 9.22 0.36 4.94
CA ARG A 56 8.20 0.89 5.86
C ARG A 56 6.80 0.39 5.51
N PHE A 57 6.40 0.46 4.25
CA PHE A 57 5.06 0.05 3.80
C PHE A 57 4.85 -1.46 3.94
N TRP A 58 5.89 -2.25 3.69
CA TRP A 58 5.90 -3.68 3.97
C TRP A 58 5.62 -3.96 5.45
N SER A 59 6.34 -3.31 6.37
CA SER A 59 6.13 -3.47 7.82
C SER A 59 4.74 -3.01 8.30
N MET A 60 4.08 -2.09 7.58
CA MET A 60 2.71 -1.66 7.88
C MET A 60 1.62 -2.58 7.31
N GLY A 61 2.01 -3.66 6.61
CA GLY A 61 1.07 -4.62 6.04
C GLY A 61 0.41 -4.15 4.74
N CYS A 62 1.04 -3.24 3.98
CA CYS A 62 0.56 -2.94 2.63
C CYS A 62 0.71 -4.18 1.75
N ASP A 63 -0.38 -4.59 1.09
CA ASP A 63 -0.41 -5.78 0.23
C ASP A 63 0.31 -5.54 -1.11
N TYR A 64 0.22 -4.32 -1.63
CA TYR A 64 0.84 -3.95 -2.90
C TYR A 64 1.56 -2.61 -2.83
N LEU A 65 2.63 -2.50 -3.59
CA LEU A 65 3.40 -1.27 -3.76
C LEU A 65 3.43 -0.91 -5.25
N GLN A 66 3.26 0.37 -5.56
CA GLN A 66 3.31 0.89 -6.91
C GLN A 66 4.14 2.18 -6.94
N GLY A 67 5.10 2.27 -7.85
CA GLY A 67 5.86 3.50 -8.06
C GLY A 67 7.10 3.29 -8.91
N ASP A 68 7.72 4.39 -9.32
CA ASP A 68 8.88 4.39 -10.23
C ASP A 68 10.11 3.70 -9.61
N SER A 69 10.18 3.61 -8.27
CA SER A 69 11.24 2.84 -7.60
C SER A 69 11.11 1.32 -7.78
N LEU A 70 9.95 0.86 -8.25
CA LEU A 70 9.65 -0.55 -8.52
C LEU A 70 9.60 -0.79 -10.02
N ALA A 71 8.69 -0.09 -10.70
CA ALA A 71 8.45 -0.23 -12.13
C ALA A 71 7.95 1.12 -12.68
N ALA A 72 8.78 1.78 -13.48
CA ALA A 72 8.37 2.99 -14.18
C ALA A 72 7.28 2.67 -15.22
N ALA A 73 6.40 3.64 -15.47
CA ALA A 73 5.35 3.50 -16.49
C ALA A 73 5.96 3.18 -17.87
N SER A 74 5.52 2.08 -18.47
CA SER A 74 5.99 1.58 -19.76
C SER A 74 4.79 1.15 -20.62
N PRO A 75 4.85 1.32 -21.96
CA PRO A 75 3.83 0.77 -22.85
C PRO A 75 3.87 -0.76 -22.96
N ARG A 76 4.90 -1.42 -22.40
CA ARG A 76 5.06 -2.88 -22.40
C ARG A 76 4.73 -3.45 -21.02
N LEU A 77 4.13 -4.64 -21.02
CA LEU A 77 3.87 -5.45 -19.82
C LEU A 77 4.97 -6.50 -19.66
N ASP A 78 6.20 -6.05 -19.50
CA ASP A 78 7.42 -6.87 -19.46
C ASP A 78 8.13 -6.83 -18.10
N PHE A 79 7.44 -6.33 -17.06
CA PHE A 79 7.97 -6.37 -15.70
C PHE A 79 8.16 -7.81 -15.23
N ASP A 80 9.35 -8.11 -14.71
CA ASP A 80 9.69 -9.44 -14.20
C ASP A 80 9.31 -9.55 -12.72
N PHE A 81 8.35 -10.42 -12.43
CA PHE A 81 7.89 -10.71 -11.07
C PHE A 81 8.64 -11.88 -10.42
N SER A 82 9.59 -12.52 -11.11
CA SER A 82 10.26 -13.73 -10.63
C SER A 82 11.19 -13.51 -9.44
N GLU A 83 11.75 -12.30 -9.30
CA GLU A 83 12.65 -11.95 -8.19
C GLU A 83 11.93 -11.49 -6.91
N ILE A 84 10.59 -11.43 -6.92
CA ILE A 84 9.80 -11.10 -5.73
C ILE A 84 9.73 -12.34 -4.83
N ASN A 85 10.85 -12.67 -4.18
CA ASN A 85 10.94 -13.73 -3.18
C ASN A 85 10.63 -13.12 -1.80
N LEU A 86 9.39 -13.30 -1.35
CA LEU A 86 8.88 -12.82 -0.06
C LEU A 86 8.76 -13.98 0.93
N SER A 87 9.81 -14.80 1.01
CA SER A 87 9.92 -15.92 1.95
C SER A 87 10.39 -15.46 3.33
#